data_AF-A0A8H5HIU3-F1
#
_entry.id   AF-A0A8H5HIU3-F1
#
_cell.length_a   1.000
_cell.length_b   1.000
_cell.length_c   1.000
_cell.angle_alpha   90.00
_cell.angle_beta   90.00
_cell.angle_gamma   90.00
#
_symmetry.space_group_name_H-M   'P 1'
#
loop_
_entity.id
_entity.type
_entity.pdbx_description
1 polymer ?
#
loop_
_entity_poly.entity_id
_entity_poly.type
_entity_poly.pdbx_seq_one_letter_code
_entity_poly.pdbx_strand_id
1 'polypeptide(L)'
;MCRPSISHTDFVSKQHEIFVNSPYRNSITYQSFDWRTLIAMKALDRSIPTSALVDLETVLTSDNKTSPWLAGIRLDDFAGEMEIQIASAAHSIGADILSPADIASDPTLPDYIPFTNRSMVDYAHHLGMLVKPWTVRDHRYNQCN
;
A
#
# COMPACT_ATOMS: atom_id res chain seq x y z
N MET A 1 21.67 27.41 -0.22
CA MET A 1 20.51 27.32 -1.14
C MET A 1 19.61 26.20 -0.64
N CYS A 2 18.39 26.50 -0.19
CA CYS A 2 17.38 25.49 0.12
C CYS A 2 16.79 24.98 -1.19
N ARG A 3 16.84 23.67 -1.44
CA ARG A 3 16.08 23.08 -2.55
C ARG A 3 14.58 23.24 -2.23
N PRO A 4 13.74 23.69 -3.18
CA PRO A 4 12.30 23.71 -2.97
C PRO A 4 11.81 22.30 -2.62
N SER A 5 11.04 22.14 -1.55
CA SER A 5 10.33 20.89 -1.28
C SER A 5 9.21 20.75 -2.30
N ILE A 6 9.26 19.69 -3.11
CA ILE A 6 8.22 19.36 -4.07
C ILE A 6 7.01 18.83 -3.30
N SER A 7 5.81 19.35 -3.57
CA SER A 7 4.59 18.84 -2.94
C SER A 7 4.21 17.47 -3.52
N HIS A 8 3.46 16.66 -2.76
CA HIS A 8 2.97 15.37 -3.27
C HIS A 8 2.08 15.55 -4.53
N THR A 9 1.33 16.66 -4.62
CA THR A 9 0.53 17.02 -5.80
C THR A 9 1.39 17.39 -7.02
N ASP A 10 2.51 18.11 -6.83
CA ASP A 10 3.44 18.40 -7.93
C ASP A 10 4.10 17.11 -8.44
N PHE A 11 4.48 16.23 -7.51
CA PHE A 11 5.06 14.92 -7.82
C PHE A 11 4.10 14.03 -8.62
N VAL A 12 2.82 13.99 -8.23
CA VAL A 12 1.77 13.26 -8.95
C VAL A 12 1.52 13.87 -10.32
N SER A 13 1.39 15.19 -10.42
CA SER A 13 1.10 15.88 -11.68
C SER A 13 2.20 15.63 -12.72
N LYS A 14 3.48 15.65 -12.30
CA LYS A 14 4.61 15.38 -13.20
C LYS A 14 4.66 13.93 -13.68
N GLN A 15 4.27 12.97 -12.86
CA GLN A 15 4.18 11.57 -13.29
C GLN A 15 2.99 11.34 -14.22
N HIS A 16 1.83 11.91 -13.90
CA HIS A 16 0.64 11.85 -14.73
C HIS A 16 0.89 12.38 -16.15
N GLU A 17 1.60 13.52 -16.27
CA GLU A 17 2.02 14.10 -17.55
C GLU A 17 2.82 13.09 -18.41
N ILE A 18 3.68 12.28 -17.78
CA ILE A 18 4.43 11.24 -18.48
C ILE A 18 3.51 10.05 -18.83
N PHE A 19 2.64 9.65 -17.91
CA PHE A 19 1.76 8.49 -18.08
C PHE A 19 0.78 8.67 -19.22
N VAL A 20 0.09 9.81 -19.31
CA VAL A 20 -0.93 10.03 -20.36
C VAL A 20 -0.32 10.16 -21.75
N ASN A 21 0.93 10.60 -21.84
CA ASN A 21 1.68 10.68 -23.09
C ASN A 21 2.40 9.37 -23.45
N SER A 22 2.34 8.35 -22.58
CA SER A 22 2.92 7.04 -22.84
C SER A 22 2.03 6.19 -23.74
N PRO A 23 2.59 5.44 -24.72
CA PRO A 23 1.83 4.43 -25.45
C PRO A 23 1.32 3.30 -24.55
N TYR A 24 1.88 3.16 -23.34
CA TYR A 24 1.51 2.15 -22.35
C TYR A 24 0.51 2.65 -21.29
N ARG A 25 -0.11 3.83 -21.46
CA ARG A 25 -0.95 4.44 -20.42
C ARG A 25 -2.01 3.51 -19.80
N ASN A 26 -2.57 2.60 -20.61
CA ASN A 26 -3.59 1.64 -20.17
C ASN A 26 -3.04 0.42 -19.42
N SER A 27 -1.70 0.30 -19.33
CA SER A 27 -0.99 -0.78 -18.64
C SER A 27 -0.21 -0.28 -17.41
N ILE A 28 -0.37 1.00 -17.05
CA ILE A 28 0.31 1.61 -15.90
C ILE A 28 -0.54 1.39 -14.65
N THR A 29 0.09 1.01 -13.55
CA THR A 29 -0.48 1.05 -12.19
C THR A 29 0.36 2.00 -11.35
N TYR A 30 -0.29 2.93 -10.66
CA TYR A 30 0.38 3.88 -9.78
C TYR A 30 0.43 3.34 -8.35
N GLN A 31 1.60 2.93 -7.89
CA GLN A 31 1.80 2.40 -6.54
C GLN A 31 2.58 3.38 -5.66
N SER A 32 2.24 3.45 -4.37
CA SER A 32 2.94 4.34 -3.43
C SER A 32 2.69 3.94 -1.97
N PHE A 33 3.68 4.18 -1.11
CA PHE A 33 3.50 4.18 0.35
C PHE A 33 2.89 5.49 0.85
N ASP A 34 3.15 6.60 0.17
CA ASP A 34 2.52 7.88 0.52
C ASP A 34 1.11 7.91 -0.07
N TRP A 35 0.12 7.51 0.71
CA TRP A 35 -1.27 7.41 0.27
C TRP A 35 -1.86 8.76 -0.15
N ARG A 36 -1.25 9.89 0.23
CA ARG A 36 -1.66 11.23 -0.27
C ARG A 36 -1.47 11.31 -1.77
N THR A 37 -0.42 10.67 -2.29
CA THR A 37 -0.17 10.60 -3.74
C THR A 37 -1.20 9.75 -4.47
N LEU A 38 -1.73 8.70 -3.83
CA LEU A 38 -2.78 7.85 -4.40
C LEU A 38 -4.10 8.60 -4.50
N ILE A 39 -4.47 9.31 -3.43
CA ILE A 39 -5.65 10.20 -3.41
C ILE A 39 -5.52 11.26 -4.50
N ALA A 40 -4.36 11.92 -4.60
CA ALA A 40 -4.11 12.93 -5.62
C ALA A 40 -4.16 12.35 -7.04
N MET A 41 -3.59 11.17 -7.29
CA MET A 41 -3.66 10.51 -8.60
C MET A 41 -5.10 10.15 -8.96
N LYS A 42 -5.89 9.60 -8.02
CA LYS A 42 -7.30 9.30 -8.25
C LYS A 42 -8.13 10.56 -8.53
N ALA A 43 -7.84 11.67 -7.84
CA ALA A 43 -8.50 12.94 -8.11
C ALA A 43 -8.15 13.50 -9.50
N LEU A 44 -6.91 13.30 -9.95
CA LEU A 44 -6.43 13.78 -11.24
C LEU A 44 -6.91 12.90 -12.41
N ASP A 45 -6.84 11.58 -12.27
CA ASP A 45 -7.20 10.61 -13.31
C ASP A 45 -7.61 9.26 -12.71
N ARG A 46 -8.92 9.06 -12.63
CA ARG A 46 -9.50 7.82 -12.09
C ARG A 46 -9.26 6.59 -12.98
N SER A 47 -8.86 6.78 -14.24
CA SER A 47 -8.61 5.67 -15.17
C SER A 47 -7.30 4.94 -14.89
N ILE A 48 -6.38 5.57 -14.15
CA ILE A 48 -5.12 4.95 -13.73
C ILE A 48 -5.38 4.15 -12.44
N PRO A 49 -5.16 2.82 -12.44
CA PRO A 49 -5.28 2.02 -11.22
C PRO A 49 -4.26 2.43 -10.16
N THR A 50 -4.67 2.51 -8.90
CA THR A 50 -3.81 2.81 -7.76
C THR A 50 -3.59 1.59 -6.85
N SER A 51 -2.37 1.46 -6.34
CA SER A 51 -1.94 0.37 -5.47
C SER A 51 -1.36 0.90 -4.16
N ALA A 52 -2.07 0.63 -3.07
CA ALA A 52 -1.71 1.05 -1.71
C ALA A 52 -0.63 0.13 -1.14
N LEU A 53 0.64 0.59 -1.14
CA LEU A 53 1.73 -0.13 -0.50
C LEU A 53 1.63 0.03 1.02
N VAL A 54 1.84 -1.06 1.75
CA VAL A 54 1.77 -1.09 3.21
C VAL A 54 2.66 -2.17 3.81
N ASP A 55 3.22 -1.90 4.99
CA ASP A 55 4.04 -2.79 5.82
C ASP A 55 3.87 -2.42 7.31
N LEU A 56 4.57 -3.11 8.22
CA LEU A 56 4.47 -2.81 9.65
C LEU A 56 5.02 -1.42 10.02
N GLU A 57 6.07 -0.94 9.35
CA GLU A 57 6.69 0.37 9.65
C GLU A 57 5.82 1.55 9.20
N THR A 58 4.97 1.32 8.19
CA THR A 58 4.05 2.33 7.67
C THR A 58 2.75 2.39 8.45
N VAL A 59 2.37 1.33 9.17
CA VAL A 59 1.15 1.31 10.00
C VAL A 59 1.42 1.56 11.48
N LEU A 60 2.54 1.05 12.02
CA LEU A 60 2.88 1.22 13.43
C LEU A 60 3.59 2.55 13.67
N THR A 61 3.11 3.32 14.63
CA THR A 61 3.79 4.51 15.14
C THR A 61 4.08 4.35 16.63
N SER A 62 5.24 4.83 17.08
CA SER A 62 5.69 4.66 18.47
C SER A 62 4.76 5.29 19.52
N ASP A 63 3.96 6.27 19.11
CA ASP A 63 3.19 7.13 20.01
C ASP A 63 1.67 7.05 19.76
N ASN A 64 1.20 6.00 19.06
CA ASN A 64 -0.18 5.92 18.57
C ASN A 64 -0.63 7.19 17.81
N LYS A 65 0.30 7.83 17.10
CA LYS A 65 0.04 8.98 16.23
C LYS A 65 -0.41 8.49 14.85
N THR A 66 -1.10 9.34 14.13
CA THR A 66 -1.43 9.10 12.73
C THR A 66 -0.16 8.87 11.92
N SER A 67 -0.11 7.78 11.18
CA SER A 67 1.03 7.50 10.29
C SER A 67 1.14 8.59 9.22
N PRO A 68 2.35 9.12 8.96
CA PRO A 68 2.55 10.10 7.89
C PRO A 68 2.33 9.50 6.48
N TRP A 69 2.32 8.17 6.37
CA TRP A 69 2.14 7.43 5.13
C TRP A 69 0.68 7.31 4.73
N LEU A 70 -0.22 7.17 5.70
CA LEU A 70 -1.63 6.83 5.48
C LEU A 70 -2.52 8.05 5.21
N ALA A 71 -1.95 9.14 4.69
CA ALA A 71 -2.69 10.35 4.32
C ALA A 71 -3.55 10.98 5.44
N GLY A 72 -3.14 10.82 6.70
CA GLY A 72 -3.90 11.32 7.84
C GLY A 72 -4.94 10.33 8.38
N ILE A 73 -5.06 9.14 7.79
CA ILE A 73 -6.00 8.10 8.22
C ILE A 73 -5.46 7.37 9.45
N ARG A 74 -6.36 7.16 10.40
CA ARG A 74 -6.20 6.37 11.61
C ARG A 74 -6.77 4.98 11.36
N LEU A 75 -5.96 3.93 11.58
CA LEU A 75 -6.45 2.56 11.40
C LEU A 75 -7.47 2.17 12.48
N ASP A 76 -7.31 2.70 13.69
CA ASP A 76 -8.21 2.48 14.83
C ASP A 76 -9.57 3.18 14.71
N ASP A 77 -9.78 4.01 13.67
CA ASP A 77 -11.11 4.52 13.29
C ASP A 77 -11.97 3.45 12.59
N PHE A 78 -11.36 2.33 12.16
CA PHE A 78 -12.06 1.21 11.53
C PHE A 78 -12.24 0.06 12.52
N ALA A 79 -13.38 -0.61 12.45
CA ALA A 79 -13.66 -1.77 13.29
C ALA A 79 -12.86 -3.01 12.85
N GLY A 80 -12.58 -3.90 13.80
CA GLY A 80 -11.89 -5.18 13.57
C GLY A 80 -10.40 -5.13 13.92
N GLU A 81 -9.72 -6.23 13.64
CA GLU A 81 -8.27 -6.38 13.83
C GLU A 81 -7.47 -5.63 12.77
N MET A 82 -6.17 -5.47 12.97
CA MET A 82 -5.28 -4.64 12.15
C MET A 82 -5.39 -4.94 10.65
N GLU A 83 -5.46 -6.21 10.25
CA GLU A 83 -5.60 -6.59 8.85
C GLU A 83 -6.90 -6.08 8.20
N ILE A 84 -8.00 -6.04 8.96
CA ILE A 84 -9.30 -5.54 8.52
C ILE A 84 -9.28 -4.01 8.47
N GLN A 85 -8.64 -3.38 9.46
CA GLN A 85 -8.45 -1.93 9.50
C GLN A 85 -7.62 -1.43 8.31
N ILE A 86 -6.52 -2.12 7.99
CA ILE A 86 -5.66 -1.79 6.83
C ILE A 86 -6.45 -1.86 5.52
N ALA A 87 -7.17 -2.96 5.31
CA ALA A 87 -7.99 -3.13 4.11
C ALA A 87 -9.13 -2.09 4.03
N SER A 88 -9.78 -1.79 5.16
CA SER A 88 -10.82 -0.74 5.23
C SER A 88 -10.25 0.64 4.91
N ALA A 89 -9.07 0.97 5.45
CA ALA A 89 -8.40 2.24 5.22
C ALA A 89 -7.99 2.39 3.75
N ALA A 90 -7.40 1.35 3.13
CA ALA A 90 -7.04 1.37 1.71
C ALA A 90 -8.27 1.51 0.81
N HIS A 91 -9.38 0.84 1.15
CA HIS A 91 -10.64 1.02 0.44
C HIS A 91 -11.21 2.43 0.59
N SER A 92 -11.09 3.04 1.77
CA SER A 92 -11.61 4.39 2.03
C SER A 92 -10.96 5.49 1.18
N ILE A 93 -9.72 5.29 0.73
CA ILE A 93 -9.02 6.20 -0.20
C ILE A 93 -9.27 5.86 -1.68
N GLY A 94 -10.09 4.84 -1.96
CA GLY A 94 -10.40 4.38 -3.31
C GLY A 94 -9.24 3.66 -4.00
N ALA A 95 -8.37 2.96 -3.27
CA ALA A 95 -7.35 2.11 -3.87
C ALA A 95 -8.00 0.94 -4.63
N ASP A 96 -7.46 0.57 -5.80
CA ASP A 96 -7.92 -0.61 -6.53
C ASP A 96 -7.18 -1.88 -6.10
N ILE A 97 -5.96 -1.72 -5.58
CA ILE A 97 -5.08 -2.79 -5.13
C ILE A 97 -4.58 -2.47 -3.72
N LEU A 98 -4.72 -3.41 -2.79
CA LEU A 98 -3.94 -3.44 -1.56
C LEU A 98 -2.64 -4.22 -1.81
N SER A 99 -1.50 -3.62 -1.50
CA SER A 99 -0.19 -4.21 -1.76
C SER A 99 0.63 -4.31 -0.47
N PRO A 100 0.36 -5.34 0.35
CA PRO A 100 0.98 -5.50 1.65
C PRO A 100 2.34 -6.22 1.57
N ALA A 101 3.20 -5.97 2.54
CA ALA A 101 4.49 -6.61 2.62
C ALA A 101 4.38 -8.12 2.98
N ASP A 102 5.23 -8.94 2.38
CA ASP A 102 5.56 -10.28 2.84
C ASP A 102 6.64 -10.16 3.93
N ILE A 103 6.22 -9.70 5.11
CA ILE A 103 7.08 -9.67 6.30
C ILE A 103 7.06 -11.07 6.88
N ALA A 104 7.79 -11.96 6.23
CA ALA A 104 7.91 -13.34 6.66
C ALA A 104 9.14 -13.53 7.55
N SER A 105 8.89 -13.91 8.81
CA SER A 105 9.83 -14.71 9.59
C SER A 105 9.76 -16.17 9.12
N ASP A 106 10.58 -17.05 9.70
CA ASP A 106 10.57 -18.47 9.35
C ASP A 106 9.15 -19.06 9.44
N PRO A 107 8.53 -19.45 8.31
CA PRO A 107 7.14 -19.91 8.28
C PRO A 107 6.96 -21.27 8.95
N THR A 108 8.05 -21.92 9.38
CA THR A 108 8.01 -23.18 10.12
C THR A 108 7.82 -23.00 11.62
N LEU A 109 7.87 -21.76 12.13
CA LEU A 109 7.65 -21.47 13.55
C LEU A 109 6.20 -21.77 13.96
N PRO A 110 5.97 -22.41 15.12
CA PRO A 110 4.67 -22.98 15.49
C PRO A 110 3.53 -21.97 15.72
N ASP A 111 3.79 -20.66 15.69
CA ASP A 111 2.77 -19.60 15.82
C ASP A 111 2.97 -18.47 14.78
N TYR A 112 3.58 -18.80 13.64
CA TYR A 112 3.82 -17.83 12.58
C TYR A 112 2.51 -17.32 11.96
N ILE A 113 2.26 -16.03 12.10
CA ILE A 113 1.20 -15.32 11.37
C ILE A 113 1.86 -14.30 10.45
N PRO A 114 1.74 -14.43 9.12
CA PRO A 114 2.28 -13.44 8.19
C PRO A 114 1.57 -12.10 8.35
N PHE A 115 2.28 -10.99 8.13
CA PHE A 115 1.63 -9.67 8.03
C PHE A 115 0.53 -9.66 6.97
N THR A 116 0.84 -10.22 5.79
CA THR A 116 -0.17 -10.52 4.78
C THR A 116 -0.83 -11.86 5.09
N ASN A 117 -1.91 -11.84 5.87
CA ASN A 117 -2.66 -13.05 6.24
C ASN A 117 -3.92 -13.25 5.40
N ARG A 118 -4.52 -14.45 5.53
CA ARG A 118 -5.76 -14.81 4.82
C ARG A 118 -6.91 -13.83 5.10
N SER A 119 -7.05 -13.37 6.34
CA SER A 119 -8.11 -12.43 6.73
C SER A 119 -7.99 -11.10 5.98
N MET A 120 -6.77 -10.56 5.86
CA MET A 120 -6.49 -9.36 5.05
C MET A 120 -6.92 -9.57 3.59
N VAL A 121 -6.51 -10.70 3.01
CA VAL A 121 -6.77 -11.03 1.60
C VAL A 121 -8.25 -11.19 1.32
N ASP A 122 -8.94 -12.01 2.13
CA ASP A 122 -10.35 -12.30 1.96
C ASP A 122 -11.20 -11.03 2.15
N TYR A 123 -10.85 -10.18 3.12
CA TYR A 123 -11.57 -8.94 3.36
C TYR A 123 -11.31 -7.86 2.30
N ALA A 124 -10.08 -7.71 1.82
CA ALA A 124 -9.78 -6.80 0.71
C ALA A 124 -10.55 -7.22 -0.57
N HIS A 125 -10.63 -8.52 -0.86
CA HIS A 125 -11.47 -9.03 -1.96
C HIS A 125 -12.96 -8.77 -1.73
N HIS A 126 -13.45 -8.91 -0.50
CA HIS A 126 -14.84 -8.56 -0.16
C HIS A 126 -15.15 -7.08 -0.44
N LEU A 127 -14.19 -6.19 -0.22
CA LEU A 127 -14.28 -4.76 -0.54
C LEU A 127 -14.05 -4.44 -2.04
N GLY A 128 -13.84 -5.46 -2.87
CA GLY A 128 -13.64 -5.31 -4.33
C GLY A 128 -12.22 -4.89 -4.75
N MET A 129 -11.25 -4.89 -3.84
CA MET A 129 -9.85 -4.62 -4.16
C MET A 129 -9.13 -5.91 -4.57
N LEU A 130 -8.13 -5.80 -5.45
CA LEU A 130 -7.14 -6.87 -5.65
C LEU A 130 -6.09 -6.85 -4.53
N VAL A 131 -5.39 -7.96 -4.32
CA VAL A 131 -4.24 -8.02 -3.41
C VAL A 131 -2.97 -8.45 -4.13
N LYS A 132 -1.89 -7.66 -4.01
CA LYS A 132 -0.57 -7.94 -4.62
C LYS A 132 0.55 -7.80 -3.59
N PRO A 133 0.94 -8.87 -2.88
CA PRO A 133 1.97 -8.80 -1.86
C PRO A 133 3.39 -8.60 -2.43
N TRP A 134 4.29 -8.01 -1.64
CA TRP A 134 5.69 -7.77 -2.02
C TRP A 134 6.64 -7.89 -0.82
N THR A 135 7.91 -8.25 -0.92
CA THR A 135 8.54 -9.01 -1.98
C THR A 135 8.71 -10.41 -1.45
N VAL A 136 7.99 -11.37 -2.03
CA VAL A 136 8.09 -12.77 -1.63
C VAL A 136 9.52 -13.25 -1.88
N ARG A 137 10.23 -13.60 -0.82
CA ARG A 137 11.59 -14.16 -0.89
C ARG A 137 11.58 -15.58 -0.37
N ASP A 138 12.06 -16.52 -1.18
CA ASP A 138 12.26 -17.89 -0.72
C ASP A 138 13.44 -17.95 0.26
N HIS A 139 13.14 -18.21 1.53
CA HIS A 139 14.16 -18.33 2.58
C HIS A 139 15.05 -19.59 2.42
N ARG A 140 14.70 -20.52 1.52
CA ARG A 140 15.48 -21.75 1.27
C ARG A 140 16.76 -21.53 0.47
N TYR A 141 16.97 -20.35 -0.12
CA TYR A 141 18.12 -20.09 -1.00
C TYR A 141 19.48 -20.01 -0.28
N ASN A 142 19.51 -19.97 1.07
CA ASN A 142 20.76 -19.91 1.85
C ASN A 142 21.12 -21.21 2.58
N GLN A 143 20.42 -22.32 2.30
CA GLN A 143 20.75 -23.63 2.89
C GLN A 143 21.32 -24.58 1.82
N CYS A 144 22.47 -24.21 1.25
CA CYS A 144 23.35 -25.19 0.63
C CYS A 144 24.23 -25.80 1.74
N ASN A 145 23.84 -26.97 2.24
CA ASN A 145 24.76 -27.92 2.89
C ASN A 145 25.20 -28.96 1.87
#